data_AF-A0A7S2WQ84-F1
#
_entry.id   AF-A0A7S2WQ84-F1
#
_cell.length_a   1.000
_cell.length_b   1.000
_cell.length_c   1.000
_cell.angle_alpha   90.00
_cell.angle_beta   90.00
_cell.angle_gamma   90.00
#
_symmetry.space_group_name_H-M   'P 1'
#
loop_
_entity.id
_entity.type
_entity.pdbx_description
1 polymer ?
#
loop_
_entity_poly.entity_id
_entity_poly.type
_entity_poly.pdbx_seq_one_letter_code
_entity_poly.pdbx_strand_id
1 'polypeptide(L)'
;WVRSYSGGWDSRAMASFFVSITVAAAGAFSAVFQDDILPVKRFAASGMVLGAHHNATMALNILRAIAIAFLFSLTFHLTLWVRVNDCNIWRIRRVLEMTYIIMMYFLVNWAGAAFICVLTLHDFESSCIVTIGVLLGGHVFAMYSPNSRQISLDSLILDKYNLSTAIRWCCAMSPARYFIEAFTVWDSEPDPNHPNLADHLSGRKFMLNYFGYREENLSSCLSTLFSLIFSLVCARWYIFGYVNSTHFHWLYVTPLFAKFFIKLHMSLAIAQSILMTLNEEVGVRN
;
A
#
# COMPACT_ATOMS: atom_id res chain seq x y z
N TRP A 1 -22.50 11.72 2.12
CA TRP A 1 -22.13 10.36 1.65
C TRP A 1 -21.23 9.60 2.64
N VAL A 2 -21.29 9.94 3.94
CA VAL A 2 -20.56 9.31 5.07
C VAL A 2 -21.62 8.84 6.10
N ARG A 3 -22.72 8.25 5.62
CA ARG A 3 -23.86 7.82 6.47
C ARG A 3 -23.82 6.31 6.69
N SER A 4 -22.88 5.86 7.51
CA SER A 4 -23.01 4.63 8.33
C SER A 4 -22.05 4.62 9.54
N TYR A 5 -21.48 5.78 9.90
CA TYR A 5 -20.60 5.94 11.06
C TYR A 5 -21.40 6.37 12.30
N SER A 6 -22.47 5.64 12.62
CA SER A 6 -23.29 5.93 13.81
C SER A 6 -22.61 5.40 15.08
N GLY A 7 -22.18 6.32 15.95
CA GLY A 7 -22.22 6.14 17.41
C GLY A 7 -20.94 5.76 18.14
N GLY A 8 -19.93 5.17 17.50
CA GLY A 8 -18.71 4.77 18.20
C GLY A 8 -17.57 4.46 17.26
N TRP A 9 -16.81 5.48 16.87
CA TRP A 9 -15.46 5.20 16.40
C TRP A 9 -14.65 4.74 17.60
N ASP A 10 -14.11 3.53 17.52
CA ASP A 10 -12.94 3.20 18.31
C ASP A 10 -11.84 4.19 17.90
N SER A 11 -11.34 4.98 18.85
CA SER A 11 -10.23 5.93 18.67
C SER A 11 -9.04 5.34 17.88
N ARG A 12 -8.86 4.01 17.95
CA ARG A 12 -7.84 3.25 17.22
C ARG A 12 -8.05 3.20 15.71
N ALA A 13 -9.29 3.05 15.24
CA ALA A 13 -9.62 3.04 13.81
C ALA A 13 -9.44 4.42 13.16
N MET A 14 -9.72 5.50 13.91
CA MET A 14 -9.39 6.87 13.48
C MET A 14 -7.88 7.06 13.38
N ALA A 15 -7.13 6.57 14.37
CA ALA A 15 -5.68 6.67 14.37
C ALA A 15 -5.06 5.93 13.17
N SER A 16 -5.50 4.70 12.87
CA SER A 16 -4.99 3.96 11.70
C SER A 16 -5.28 4.66 10.38
N PHE A 17 -6.43 5.32 10.24
CA PHE A 17 -6.77 6.10 9.05
C PHE A 17 -5.89 7.36 8.89
N PHE A 18 -5.60 8.11 9.97
CA PHE A 18 -4.69 9.25 9.87
C PHE A 18 -3.24 8.85 9.64
N VAL A 19 -2.82 7.72 10.22
CA VAL A 19 -1.52 7.13 9.91
C VAL A 19 -1.45 6.76 8.43
N SER A 20 -2.52 6.20 7.86
CA SER A 20 -2.54 5.88 6.43
C SER A 20 -2.38 7.14 5.57
N ILE A 21 -3.15 8.20 5.83
CA ILE A 21 -3.00 9.46 5.09
C ILE A 21 -1.56 9.97 5.17
N THR A 22 -0.99 9.98 6.37
CA THR A 22 0.34 10.56 6.61
C THR A 22 1.43 9.77 5.88
N VAL A 23 1.42 8.44 6.00
CA VAL A 23 2.40 7.57 5.36
C VAL A 23 2.25 7.61 3.83
N ALA A 24 1.01 7.63 3.34
CA ALA A 24 0.72 7.72 1.92
C ALA A 24 1.20 9.04 1.32
N ALA A 25 0.91 10.16 1.98
CA ALA A 25 1.40 11.47 1.58
C ALA A 25 2.93 11.53 1.61
N ALA A 26 3.57 11.01 2.65
CA ALA A 26 5.03 10.98 2.74
C ALA A 26 5.68 10.20 1.58
N GLY A 27 5.14 9.00 1.26
CA GLY A 27 5.62 8.21 0.12
C GLY A 27 5.40 8.90 -1.21
N ALA A 28 4.19 9.42 -1.43
CA ALA A 28 3.79 10.04 -2.67
C ALA A 28 4.55 11.34 -2.96
N PHE A 29 4.62 12.25 -1.99
CA PHE A 29 5.38 13.50 -2.14
C PHE A 29 6.88 13.24 -2.21
N SER A 30 7.42 12.24 -1.50
CA SER A 30 8.82 11.83 -1.69
C SER A 30 9.11 11.47 -3.15
N ALA A 31 8.21 10.76 -3.83
CA ALA A 31 8.37 10.49 -5.26
C ALA A 31 8.32 11.77 -6.10
N VAL A 32 7.26 12.59 -5.96
CA VAL A 32 7.06 13.79 -6.80
C VAL A 32 8.18 14.81 -6.65
N PHE A 33 8.67 15.07 -5.43
CA PHE A 33 9.76 16.03 -5.20
C PHE A 33 11.13 15.52 -5.64
N GLN A 34 11.29 14.21 -5.84
CA GLN A 34 12.56 13.60 -6.23
C GLN A 34 12.58 13.20 -7.71
N ASP A 35 11.49 13.42 -8.41
CA ASP A 35 11.32 13.06 -9.81
C ASP A 35 12.00 14.09 -10.72
N ASP A 36 13.31 14.18 -10.61
CA ASP A 36 14.15 15.01 -11.48
C ASP A 36 14.76 14.13 -12.59
N ILE A 37 14.44 14.43 -13.85
CA ILE A 37 15.01 13.75 -15.03
C ILE A 37 16.48 14.17 -15.26
N LEU A 38 16.90 15.35 -14.79
CA LEU A 38 18.23 15.90 -15.10
C LEU A 38 19.39 14.99 -14.63
N PRO A 39 19.38 14.45 -13.40
CA PRO A 39 20.36 13.44 -12.99
C PRO A 39 20.34 12.21 -13.90
N VAL A 40 19.17 11.70 -14.28
CA VAL A 40 19.02 10.51 -15.15
C VAL A 40 19.67 10.76 -16.51
N LYS A 41 19.44 11.94 -17.11
CA LYS A 41 20.08 12.35 -18.37
C LYS A 41 21.59 12.46 -18.23
N ARG A 42 22.09 12.99 -17.10
CA ARG A 42 23.53 13.08 -16.81
C ARG A 42 24.18 11.71 -16.61
N PHE A 43 23.52 10.79 -15.89
CA PHE A 43 23.99 9.42 -15.69
C PHE A 43 23.98 8.60 -16.99
N ALA A 44 22.97 8.78 -17.83
CA ALA A 44 22.95 8.18 -19.16
C ALA A 44 24.06 8.75 -20.05
N ALA A 45 24.33 10.06 -19.98
CA ALA A 45 25.45 10.68 -20.68
C ALA A 45 26.82 10.20 -20.17
N SER A 46 26.92 9.78 -18.90
CA SER A 46 28.13 9.16 -18.34
C SER A 46 28.26 7.66 -18.63
N GLY A 47 27.40 7.08 -19.49
CA GLY A 47 27.46 5.67 -19.86
C GLY A 47 26.87 4.71 -18.82
N MET A 48 26.15 5.20 -17.81
CA MET A 48 25.50 4.35 -16.81
C MET A 48 24.32 3.60 -17.45
N VAL A 49 24.28 2.28 -17.28
CA VAL A 49 23.14 1.46 -17.69
C VAL A 49 21.91 1.90 -16.88
N LEU A 50 20.84 2.33 -17.55
CA LEU A 50 19.62 2.87 -16.95
C LEU A 50 18.99 1.93 -15.89
N GLY A 51 19.20 0.61 -16.03
CA GLY A 51 18.83 -0.39 -15.03
C GLY A 51 19.62 -0.28 -13.71
N ALA A 52 20.90 0.05 -13.75
CA ALA A 52 21.70 0.31 -12.54
C ALA A 52 21.22 1.57 -11.82
N HIS A 53 20.85 2.62 -12.56
CA HIS A 53 20.27 3.83 -11.98
C HIS A 53 18.92 3.53 -11.33
N HIS A 54 18.07 2.74 -12.00
CA HIS A 54 16.79 2.30 -11.44
C HIS A 54 16.95 1.52 -10.15
N ASN A 55 17.89 0.56 -10.11
CA ASN A 55 18.17 -0.23 -8.91
C ASN A 55 18.72 0.65 -7.77
N ALA A 56 19.59 1.61 -8.06
CA ALA A 56 20.10 2.55 -7.06
C ALA A 56 18.98 3.44 -6.48
N THR A 57 18.09 3.95 -7.34
CA THR A 57 16.93 4.74 -6.92
C THR A 57 15.95 3.90 -6.09
N MET A 58 15.69 2.65 -6.48
CA MET A 58 14.87 1.73 -5.69
C MET A 58 15.50 1.44 -4.33
N ALA A 59 16.81 1.15 -4.28
CA ALA A 59 17.53 0.89 -3.05
C ALA A 59 17.50 2.09 -2.09
N LEU A 60 17.71 3.32 -2.61
CA LEU A 60 17.61 4.55 -1.81
C LEU A 60 16.20 4.72 -1.22
N ASN A 61 15.16 4.46 -2.01
CA ASN A 61 13.78 4.59 -1.54
C ASN A 61 13.38 3.48 -0.55
N ILE A 62 13.94 2.27 -0.67
CA ILE A 62 13.82 1.22 0.35
C ILE A 62 14.47 1.68 1.67
N LEU A 63 15.69 2.24 1.62
CA LEU A 63 16.36 2.73 2.84
C LEU A 63 15.58 3.87 3.51
N ARG A 64 15.02 4.79 2.72
CA ARG A 64 14.14 5.86 3.22
C ARG A 64 12.86 5.30 3.82
N ALA A 65 12.23 4.34 3.16
CA ALA A 65 11.03 3.67 3.65
C ALA A 65 11.30 3.00 5.00
N ILE A 66 12.43 2.29 5.13
CA ILE A 66 12.88 1.69 6.40
C ILE A 66 13.04 2.75 7.48
N ALA A 67 13.76 3.84 7.19
CA ALA A 67 14.01 4.91 8.17
C ALA A 67 12.71 5.58 8.64
N ILE A 68 11.84 5.96 7.70
CA ILE A 68 10.54 6.60 7.99
C ILE A 68 9.64 5.63 8.76
N ALA A 69 9.53 4.38 8.31
CA ALA A 69 8.69 3.39 8.95
C ALA A 69 9.17 3.07 10.37
N PHE A 70 10.49 2.99 10.57
CA PHE A 70 11.08 2.76 11.89
C PHE A 70 10.82 3.95 12.83
N LEU A 71 10.98 5.18 12.35
CA LEU A 71 10.67 6.39 13.13
C LEU A 71 9.19 6.45 13.52
N PHE A 72 8.28 6.14 12.59
CA PHE A 72 6.85 6.05 12.89
C PHE A 72 6.55 4.96 13.91
N SER A 73 7.13 3.77 13.72
CA SER A 73 6.94 2.65 14.65
C SER A 73 7.45 2.98 16.05
N LEU A 74 8.65 3.56 16.15
CA LEU A 74 9.24 4.00 17.41
C LEU A 74 8.34 5.03 18.11
N THR A 75 7.85 6.03 17.37
CA THR A 75 6.98 7.09 17.92
C THR A 75 5.66 6.51 18.42
N PHE A 76 5.08 5.57 17.68
CA PHE A 76 3.85 4.88 18.07
C PHE A 76 4.04 4.05 19.34
N HIS A 77 5.07 3.22 19.40
CA HIS A 77 5.37 2.39 20.58
C HIS A 77 5.75 3.24 21.80
N LEU A 78 6.46 4.35 21.61
CA LEU A 78 6.76 5.30 22.68
C LEU A 78 5.49 5.97 23.21
N THR A 79 4.58 6.38 22.32
CA THR A 79 3.28 6.96 22.71
C THR A 79 2.41 5.94 23.45
N LEU A 80 2.36 4.69 22.96
CA LEU A 80 1.67 3.59 23.63
C LEU A 80 2.28 3.28 25.00
N TRP A 81 3.60 3.27 25.11
CA TRP A 81 4.31 3.05 26.37
C TRP A 81 3.99 4.15 27.38
N VAL A 82 4.02 5.42 26.99
CA VAL A 82 3.64 6.53 27.89
C VAL A 82 2.19 6.39 28.38
N ARG A 83 1.29 5.89 27.54
CA ARG A 83 -0.14 5.75 27.87
C ARG A 83 -0.45 4.54 28.75
N VAL A 84 0.16 3.39 28.47
CA VAL A 84 -0.16 2.10 29.11
C VAL A 84 0.83 1.75 30.21
N ASN A 85 2.03 2.33 30.19
CA ASN A 85 3.14 2.07 31.09
C ASN A 85 3.55 0.58 31.13
N ASP A 86 3.48 -0.11 29.99
CA ASP A 86 3.85 -1.51 29.83
C ASP A 86 5.07 -1.67 28.91
N CYS A 87 6.15 -2.25 29.44
CA CYS A 87 7.38 -2.51 28.69
C CYS A 87 7.24 -3.63 27.65
N ASN A 88 6.20 -4.48 27.74
CA ASN A 88 5.94 -5.51 26.73
C ASN A 88 5.61 -4.93 25.35
N ILE A 89 5.23 -3.65 25.28
CA ILE A 89 5.00 -2.91 24.04
C ILE A 89 6.30 -2.82 23.22
N TRP A 90 7.46 -2.80 23.86
CA TRP A 90 8.77 -2.68 23.20
C TRP A 90 9.34 -3.99 22.65
N ARG A 91 8.55 -5.06 22.56
CA ARG A 91 9.00 -6.33 21.96
C ARG A 91 9.50 -6.05 20.53
N ILE A 92 10.79 -6.33 20.30
CA ILE A 92 11.48 -6.07 19.03
C ILE A 92 10.69 -6.61 17.84
N ARG A 93 10.12 -7.81 17.98
CA ARG A 93 9.26 -8.42 16.96
C ARG A 93 8.08 -7.52 16.55
N ARG A 94 7.32 -6.97 17.51
CA ARG A 94 6.17 -6.08 17.26
C ARG A 94 6.59 -4.79 16.56
N VAL A 95 7.69 -4.20 17.01
CA VAL A 95 8.26 -2.99 16.38
C VAL A 95 8.65 -3.26 14.93
N LEU A 96 9.31 -4.39 14.65
CA LEU A 96 9.70 -4.77 13.30
C LEU A 96 8.50 -5.10 12.40
N GLU A 97 7.48 -5.78 12.90
CA GLU A 97 6.25 -6.08 12.16
C GLU A 97 5.52 -4.79 11.76
N MET A 98 5.35 -3.85 12.69
CA MET A 98 4.74 -2.54 12.39
C MET A 98 5.59 -1.76 11.38
N THR A 99 6.91 -1.75 11.57
CA THR A 99 7.85 -1.12 10.64
C THR A 99 7.68 -1.70 9.25
N TYR A 100 7.55 -3.02 9.11
CA TYR A 100 7.35 -3.67 7.82
C TYR A 100 6.01 -3.28 7.17
N ILE A 101 4.91 -3.25 7.92
CA ILE A 101 3.58 -2.83 7.42
C ILE A 101 3.63 -1.38 6.89
N ILE A 102 4.23 -0.47 7.66
CA ILE A 102 4.38 0.94 7.27
C ILE A 102 5.31 1.08 6.07
N MET A 103 6.42 0.33 6.04
CA MET A 103 7.38 0.35 4.94
C MET A 103 6.71 -0.07 3.62
N MET A 104 5.94 -1.17 3.63
CA MET A 104 5.20 -1.63 2.45
C MET A 104 4.21 -0.57 1.97
N TYR A 105 3.48 0.05 2.89
CA TYR A 105 2.52 1.07 2.51
C TYR A 105 3.15 2.39 2.06
N PHE A 106 4.32 2.75 2.60
CA PHE A 106 5.11 3.85 2.07
C PHE A 106 5.55 3.57 0.62
N LEU A 107 6.11 2.38 0.38
CA LEU A 107 6.65 1.99 -0.93
C LEU A 107 5.56 1.92 -2.01
N VAL A 108 4.34 1.47 -1.69
CA VAL A 108 3.26 1.41 -2.70
C VAL A 108 2.81 2.80 -3.12
N ASN A 109 2.73 3.74 -2.19
CA ASN A 109 2.35 5.13 -2.49
C ASN A 109 3.48 5.87 -3.22
N TRP A 110 4.74 5.60 -2.85
CA TRP A 110 5.90 6.07 -3.61
C TRP A 110 5.88 5.54 -5.04
N ALA A 111 5.68 4.23 -5.23
CA ALA A 111 5.65 3.62 -6.56
C ALA A 111 4.50 4.15 -7.41
N GLY A 112 3.33 4.37 -6.81
CA GLY A 112 2.17 4.96 -7.47
C GLY A 112 2.42 6.39 -7.93
N ALA A 113 2.95 7.24 -7.06
CA ALA A 113 3.31 8.62 -7.42
C ALA A 113 4.44 8.67 -8.45
N ALA A 114 5.47 7.83 -8.31
CA ALA A 114 6.56 7.73 -9.28
C ALA A 114 6.09 7.24 -10.66
N PHE A 115 5.02 6.44 -10.70
CA PHE A 115 4.34 6.06 -11.94
C PHE A 115 3.56 7.24 -12.55
N ILE A 116 2.79 7.97 -11.73
CA ILE A 116 2.06 9.19 -12.16
C ILE A 116 3.03 10.19 -12.77
N CYS A 117 4.16 10.45 -12.11
CA CYS A 117 5.26 11.26 -12.60
C CYS A 117 5.68 10.94 -14.04
N VAL A 118 5.80 9.66 -14.39
CA VAL A 118 6.14 9.26 -15.77
C VAL A 118 4.98 9.53 -16.74
N LEU A 119 3.72 9.33 -16.31
CA LEU A 119 2.54 9.60 -17.13
C LEU A 119 2.35 11.10 -17.42
N THR A 120 2.72 11.96 -16.47
CA THR A 120 2.67 13.42 -16.59
C THR A 120 3.95 13.99 -17.21
N LEU A 121 4.81 13.14 -17.79
CA LEU A 121 6.07 13.54 -18.42
C LEU A 121 7.00 14.32 -17.46
N HIS A 122 6.91 14.00 -16.17
CA HIS A 122 7.65 14.61 -15.08
C HIS A 122 7.35 16.11 -14.89
N ASP A 123 6.20 16.60 -15.37
CA ASP A 123 5.73 17.95 -15.05
C ASP A 123 5.32 18.01 -13.58
N PHE A 124 5.97 18.88 -12.80
CA PHE A 124 5.80 18.92 -11.35
C PHE A 124 4.36 19.26 -10.94
N GLU A 125 3.75 20.26 -11.59
CA GLU A 125 2.40 20.72 -11.26
C GLU A 125 1.36 19.64 -11.56
N SER A 126 1.41 19.07 -12.76
CA SER A 126 0.53 17.97 -13.17
C SER A 126 0.71 16.74 -12.28
N SER A 127 1.96 16.38 -11.96
CA SER A 127 2.29 15.26 -11.09
C SER A 127 1.72 15.46 -9.68
N CYS A 128 1.85 16.66 -9.12
CA CYS A 128 1.28 17.02 -7.82
C CYS A 128 -0.25 16.89 -7.82
N ILE A 129 -0.93 17.51 -8.78
CA ILE A 129 -2.40 17.54 -8.85
C ILE A 129 -2.96 16.13 -8.99
N VAL A 130 -2.42 15.34 -9.93
CA VAL A 130 -2.89 13.96 -10.16
C VAL A 130 -2.59 13.08 -8.95
N THR A 131 -1.42 13.21 -8.33
CA THR A 131 -1.06 12.46 -7.12
C THR A 131 -2.00 12.77 -5.96
N ILE A 132 -2.32 14.04 -5.72
CA ILE A 132 -3.29 14.44 -4.68
C ILE A 132 -4.67 13.84 -5.00
N GLY A 133 -5.12 13.90 -6.25
CA GLY A 133 -6.39 13.31 -6.68
C GLY A 133 -6.46 11.80 -6.43
N VAL A 134 -5.38 11.07 -6.76
CA VAL A 134 -5.29 9.62 -6.52
C VAL A 134 -5.26 9.29 -5.02
N LEU A 135 -4.52 10.07 -4.22
CA LEU A 135 -4.49 9.89 -2.76
C LEU A 135 -5.88 10.09 -2.14
N LEU A 136 -6.58 11.16 -2.53
CA LEU A 136 -7.94 11.45 -2.05
C LEU A 136 -8.91 10.33 -2.47
N GLY A 137 -8.88 9.93 -3.74
CA GLY A 137 -9.72 8.82 -4.23
C GLY A 137 -9.45 7.52 -3.48
N GLY A 138 -8.18 7.14 -3.33
CA GLY A 138 -7.77 5.91 -2.65
C GLY A 138 -8.25 5.85 -1.19
N HIS A 139 -8.18 6.97 -0.46
CA HIS A 139 -8.63 7.03 0.94
C HIS A 139 -10.16 7.11 1.08
N VAL A 140 -10.84 7.83 0.19
CA VAL A 140 -12.31 7.86 0.13
C VAL A 140 -12.86 6.46 -0.11
N PHE A 141 -12.27 5.68 -1.03
CA PHE A 141 -12.68 4.29 -1.28
C PHE A 141 -12.27 3.31 -0.18
N ALA A 142 -11.18 3.56 0.53
CA ALA A 142 -10.86 2.79 1.74
C ALA A 142 -11.91 2.98 2.84
N MET A 143 -12.49 4.18 2.98
CA MET A 143 -13.61 4.42 3.91
C MET A 143 -14.90 3.68 3.54
N TYR A 144 -15.13 3.33 2.27
CA TYR A 144 -16.28 2.53 1.81
C TYR A 144 -16.07 1.03 1.98
N SER A 145 -14.83 0.61 2.16
CA SER A 145 -14.44 -0.79 2.19
C SER A 145 -14.30 -1.29 3.62
N PRO A 146 -15.42 -1.42 4.34
CA PRO A 146 -15.35 -2.57 5.23
C PRO A 146 -16.64 -3.39 5.26
N ASN A 147 -17.68 -3.07 4.48
CA ASN A 147 -18.85 -3.96 4.42
C ASN A 147 -19.42 -4.13 3.00
N SER A 148 -19.27 -5.32 2.42
CA SER A 148 -19.95 -5.74 1.18
C SER A 148 -21.46 -5.52 1.24
N ARG A 149 -22.05 -5.61 2.45
CA ARG A 149 -23.45 -5.30 2.74
C ARG A 149 -23.73 -3.81 2.59
N GLN A 150 -22.83 -2.95 3.08
CA GLN A 150 -22.99 -1.51 2.94
C GLN A 150 -22.83 -1.08 1.48
N ILE A 151 -21.85 -1.60 0.74
CA ILE A 151 -21.73 -1.32 -0.69
C ILE A 151 -22.98 -1.78 -1.45
N SER A 152 -23.56 -2.94 -1.10
CA SER A 152 -24.82 -3.39 -1.70
C SER A 152 -26.00 -2.48 -1.33
N LEU A 153 -26.10 -2.03 -0.07
CA LEU A 153 -27.19 -1.17 0.39
C LEU A 153 -27.06 0.25 -0.19
N ASP A 154 -25.85 0.80 -0.24
CA ASP A 154 -25.57 2.12 -0.78
C ASP A 154 -25.72 2.13 -2.32
N SER A 155 -25.48 1.00 -2.99
CA SER A 155 -25.76 0.86 -4.43
C SER A 155 -27.25 0.89 -4.77
N LEU A 156 -28.14 0.61 -3.81
CA LEU A 156 -29.60 0.73 -3.99
C LEU A 156 -30.04 2.19 -4.00
N ILE A 157 -29.29 3.13 -3.41
CA ILE A 157 -29.60 4.57 -3.45
C ILE A 157 -29.48 5.11 -4.89
N LEU A 158 -28.68 4.45 -5.72
CA LEU A 158 -28.56 4.71 -7.15
C LEU A 158 -29.49 3.77 -7.92
N ASP A 159 -30.80 3.87 -7.66
CA ASP A 159 -31.91 3.02 -8.16
C ASP A 159 -31.83 2.62 -9.65
N LYS A 160 -31.09 3.36 -10.48
CA LYS A 160 -31.00 3.17 -11.93
C LYS A 160 -29.77 2.41 -12.42
N TYR A 161 -28.70 2.32 -11.62
CA TYR A 161 -27.44 1.67 -12.01
C TYR A 161 -26.82 0.92 -10.83
N ASN A 162 -26.76 -0.42 -10.93
CA ASN A 162 -26.05 -1.23 -9.96
C ASN A 162 -24.53 -1.03 -10.10
N LEU A 163 -24.00 -0.01 -9.42
CA LEU A 163 -22.56 0.32 -9.39
C LEU A 163 -21.79 -0.49 -8.33
N SER A 164 -22.44 -1.42 -7.62
CA SER A 164 -21.80 -2.18 -6.55
C SER A 164 -20.53 -2.92 -7.02
N THR A 165 -20.55 -3.48 -8.22
CA THR A 165 -19.39 -4.16 -8.82
C THR A 165 -18.25 -3.18 -9.07
N ALA A 166 -18.50 -2.04 -9.72
CA ALA A 166 -17.48 -1.03 -10.00
C ALA A 166 -16.87 -0.46 -8.70
N ILE A 167 -17.71 -0.19 -7.70
CA ILE A 167 -17.26 0.28 -6.38
C ILE A 167 -16.40 -0.78 -5.70
N ARG A 168 -16.79 -2.06 -5.73
CA ARG A 168 -15.98 -3.17 -5.19
C ARG A 168 -14.61 -3.26 -5.87
N TRP A 169 -14.56 -3.11 -7.19
CA TRP A 169 -13.31 -3.09 -7.95
C TRP A 169 -12.43 -1.90 -7.53
N CYS A 170 -12.99 -0.69 -7.46
CA CYS A 170 -12.25 0.50 -6.99
C CYS A 170 -11.73 0.35 -5.55
N CYS A 171 -12.55 -0.21 -4.66
CA CYS A 171 -12.15 -0.50 -3.28
C CYS A 171 -11.04 -1.57 -3.20
N ALA A 172 -11.11 -2.61 -4.04
CA ALA A 172 -10.07 -3.64 -4.13
C ALA A 172 -8.75 -3.12 -4.72
N MET A 173 -8.78 -2.04 -5.49
CA MET A 173 -7.56 -1.41 -6.01
C MET A 173 -6.93 -0.40 -5.04
N SER A 174 -7.59 -0.09 -3.92
CA SER A 174 -7.08 0.89 -2.95
C SER A 174 -5.99 0.30 -2.06
N PRO A 175 -4.75 0.80 -2.11
CA PRO A 175 -3.70 0.34 -1.20
C PRO A 175 -4.00 0.72 0.27
N ALA A 176 -4.75 1.80 0.49
CA ALA A 176 -5.14 2.27 1.81
C ALA A 176 -6.04 1.25 2.53
N ARG A 177 -6.90 0.54 1.79
CA ARG A 177 -7.71 -0.57 2.32
C ARG A 177 -6.80 -1.64 2.91
N TYR A 178 -5.90 -2.22 2.11
CA TYR A 178 -5.02 -3.31 2.55
C TYR A 178 -4.12 -2.91 3.72
N PHE A 179 -3.67 -1.65 3.75
CA PHE A 179 -2.93 -1.13 4.90
C PHE A 179 -3.79 -1.06 6.16
N ILE A 180 -4.99 -0.48 6.10
CA ILE A 180 -5.89 -0.37 7.25
C ILE A 180 -6.25 -1.78 7.75
N GLU A 181 -6.51 -2.73 6.85
CA GLU A 181 -6.76 -4.14 7.18
C GLU A 181 -5.55 -4.78 7.89
N ALA A 182 -4.35 -4.68 7.31
CA ALA A 182 -3.13 -5.22 7.90
C ALA A 182 -2.80 -4.58 9.26
N PHE A 183 -2.89 -3.26 9.35
CA PHE A 183 -2.62 -2.50 10.58
C PHE A 183 -3.60 -2.87 11.69
N THR A 184 -4.87 -3.03 11.34
CA THR A 184 -5.90 -3.43 12.28
C THR A 184 -5.64 -4.84 12.80
N VAL A 185 -5.36 -5.81 11.92
CA VAL A 185 -5.07 -7.20 12.34
C VAL A 185 -3.81 -7.24 13.21
N TRP A 186 -2.79 -6.44 12.90
CA TRP A 186 -1.56 -6.34 13.70
C TRP A 186 -1.76 -5.74 15.10
N ASP A 187 -2.52 -4.64 15.25
CA ASP A 187 -2.83 -4.03 16.56
C ASP A 187 -3.62 -4.98 17.48
N SER A 188 -4.19 -6.02 16.88
CA SER A 188 -5.19 -6.89 17.49
C SER A 188 -4.63 -8.15 18.17
N GLU A 189 -3.33 -8.46 18.04
CA GLU A 189 -2.74 -9.63 18.70
C GLU A 189 -2.90 -9.56 20.24
N PRO A 190 -3.32 -10.66 20.91
CA PRO A 190 -3.66 -10.64 22.33
C PRO A 190 -2.38 -10.59 23.16
N ASP A 191 -2.40 -9.83 24.25
CA ASP A 191 -1.31 -9.87 25.22
C ASP A 191 -1.30 -11.24 25.92
N PRO A 192 -0.23 -12.04 25.80
CA PRO A 192 -0.14 -13.34 26.47
C PRO A 192 -0.21 -13.23 28.00
N ASN A 193 0.03 -12.05 28.58
CA ASN A 193 -0.03 -11.83 30.03
C ASN A 193 -1.44 -11.45 30.52
N HIS A 194 -2.34 -11.05 29.62
CA HIS A 194 -3.72 -10.65 29.95
C HIS A 194 -4.74 -11.23 28.96
N PRO A 195 -4.85 -12.58 28.86
CA PRO A 195 -5.75 -13.25 27.92
C PRO A 195 -7.22 -12.86 28.11
N ASN A 196 -7.64 -12.56 29.35
CA ASN A 196 -9.04 -12.30 29.69
C ASN A 196 -9.46 -10.82 29.52
N LEU A 197 -8.51 -9.89 29.34
CA LEU A 197 -8.82 -8.47 29.06
C LEU A 197 -9.04 -8.21 27.57
N ALA A 198 -8.53 -9.11 26.72
CA ALA A 198 -8.63 -9.03 25.26
C ALA A 198 -10.04 -9.35 24.71
N ASP A 199 -10.87 -10.08 25.46
CA ASP A 199 -12.13 -10.62 24.94
C ASP A 199 -13.31 -9.63 24.87
N HIS A 200 -13.28 -8.54 25.65
CA HIS A 200 -14.39 -7.58 25.75
C HIS A 200 -14.06 -6.15 25.33
N LEU A 201 -12.78 -5.79 25.18
CA LEU A 201 -12.32 -4.44 24.81
C LEU A 201 -11.55 -4.39 23.49
N SER A 202 -11.34 -5.53 22.82
CA SER A 202 -10.50 -5.54 21.62
C SER A 202 -11.28 -5.04 20.41
N GLY A 203 -10.81 -3.92 19.84
CA GLY A 203 -11.06 -3.57 18.44
C GLY A 203 -10.85 -4.77 17.52
N ARG A 204 -10.02 -5.75 17.90
CA ARG A 204 -9.93 -7.08 17.24
C ARG A 204 -11.28 -7.73 16.98
N LYS A 205 -12.05 -8.07 18.01
CA LYS A 205 -13.27 -8.89 17.83
C LYS A 205 -14.33 -8.11 17.08
N PHE A 206 -14.39 -6.79 17.29
CA PHE A 206 -15.20 -5.89 16.46
C PHE A 206 -14.73 -5.94 15.00
N MET A 207 -13.46 -5.75 14.70
CA MET A 207 -12.97 -5.69 13.32
C MET A 207 -13.00 -7.07 12.62
N LEU A 208 -12.67 -8.16 13.30
CA LEU A 208 -12.78 -9.53 12.76
C LEU A 208 -14.25 -9.93 12.54
N ASN A 209 -15.17 -9.60 13.46
CA ASN A 209 -16.59 -10.00 13.32
C ASN A 209 -17.42 -9.05 12.44
N TYR A 210 -17.17 -7.75 12.53
CA TYR A 210 -17.93 -6.71 11.83
C TYR A 210 -17.47 -6.57 10.38
N PHE A 211 -16.18 -6.81 10.10
CA PHE A 211 -15.60 -6.72 8.75
C PHE A 211 -15.16 -8.07 8.17
N GLY A 212 -15.28 -9.16 8.93
CA GLY A 212 -15.00 -10.52 8.45
C GLY A 212 -13.50 -10.81 8.25
N TYR A 213 -12.62 -10.03 8.88
CA TYR A 213 -11.18 -10.24 8.75
C TYR A 213 -10.72 -11.51 9.48
N ARG A 214 -9.71 -12.21 8.93
CA ARG A 214 -9.04 -13.39 9.51
C ARG A 214 -7.53 -13.12 9.61
N GLU A 215 -6.80 -13.84 10.45
CA GLU A 215 -5.34 -13.66 10.62
C GLU A 215 -4.56 -13.91 9.31
N GLU A 216 -5.04 -14.85 8.50
CA GLU A 216 -4.54 -15.14 7.14
C GLU A 216 -4.56 -13.89 6.23
N ASN A 217 -5.43 -12.91 6.53
CA ASN A 217 -5.52 -11.68 5.77
C ASN A 217 -4.31 -10.76 5.95
N LEU A 218 -3.54 -10.86 7.04
CA LEU A 218 -2.34 -10.04 7.22
C LEU A 218 -1.31 -10.35 6.11
N SER A 219 -1.01 -11.64 5.92
CA SER A 219 -0.10 -12.09 4.87
C SER A 219 -0.66 -11.79 3.49
N SER A 220 -1.97 -11.95 3.29
CA SER A 220 -2.63 -11.64 2.01
C SER A 220 -2.58 -10.15 1.65
N CYS A 221 -2.84 -9.27 2.62
CA CYS A 221 -2.77 -7.81 2.45
C CYS A 221 -1.36 -7.36 2.13
N LEU A 222 -0.36 -7.85 2.89
CA LEU A 222 1.05 -7.51 2.65
C LEU A 222 1.56 -8.01 1.30
N SER A 223 1.18 -9.23 0.90
CA SER A 223 1.49 -9.76 -0.44
C SER A 223 0.82 -8.95 -1.55
N THR A 224 -0.40 -8.46 -1.32
CA THR A 224 -1.12 -7.62 -2.29
C THR A 224 -0.44 -6.25 -2.43
N LEU A 225 -0.06 -5.61 -1.32
CA LEU A 225 0.72 -4.37 -1.34
C LEU A 225 2.06 -4.56 -2.06
N PHE A 226 2.76 -5.67 -1.80
CA PHE A 226 4.01 -6.00 -2.48
C PHE A 226 3.81 -6.19 -4.00
N SER A 227 2.77 -6.91 -4.41
CA SER A 227 2.44 -7.08 -5.82
C SER A 227 2.11 -5.75 -6.50
N LEU A 228 1.38 -4.86 -5.83
CA LEU A 228 1.09 -3.51 -6.32
C LEU A 228 2.37 -2.68 -6.47
N ILE A 229 3.27 -2.68 -5.48
CA ILE A 229 4.58 -2.00 -5.58
C ILE A 229 5.31 -2.48 -6.83
N PHE A 230 5.46 -3.80 -6.96
CA PHE A 230 6.23 -4.39 -8.03
C PHE A 230 5.64 -4.04 -9.40
N SER A 231 4.32 -4.17 -9.55
CA SER A 231 3.59 -3.87 -10.79
C SER A 231 3.74 -2.39 -11.19
N LEU A 232 3.63 -1.47 -10.23
CA LEU A 232 3.76 -0.02 -10.49
C LEU A 232 5.18 0.38 -10.88
N VAL A 233 6.19 -0.11 -10.15
CA VAL A 233 7.61 0.13 -10.47
C VAL A 233 7.95 -0.35 -11.87
N CYS A 234 7.40 -1.51 -12.23
CA CYS A 234 7.60 -2.14 -13.51
C CYS A 234 6.91 -1.39 -14.66
N ALA A 235 5.62 -1.05 -14.50
CA ALA A 235 4.87 -0.25 -15.46
C ALA A 235 5.55 1.11 -15.69
N ARG A 236 6.02 1.76 -14.61
CA ARG A 236 6.78 3.01 -14.67
C ARG A 236 8.01 2.87 -15.55
N TRP A 237 8.82 1.84 -15.34
CA TRP A 237 10.06 1.67 -16.08
C TRP A 237 9.81 1.38 -17.57
N TYR A 238 8.78 0.59 -17.88
CA TYR A 238 8.36 0.30 -19.25
C TYR A 238 7.94 1.59 -19.99
N ILE A 239 7.06 2.39 -19.39
CA ILE A 239 6.59 3.64 -20.00
C ILE A 239 7.73 4.65 -20.12
N PHE A 240 8.56 4.80 -19.08
CA PHE A 240 9.71 5.70 -19.12
C PHE A 240 10.67 5.35 -20.27
N GLY A 241 10.98 4.05 -20.43
CA GLY A 241 11.82 3.56 -21.52
C GLY A 241 11.21 3.79 -22.90
N TYR A 242 9.90 3.58 -23.04
CA TYR A 242 9.18 3.84 -24.28
C TYR A 242 9.20 5.33 -24.67
N VAL A 243 8.86 6.21 -23.73
CA VAL A 243 8.80 7.68 -23.93
C VAL A 243 10.17 8.27 -24.27
N ASN A 244 11.25 7.72 -23.71
CA ASN A 244 12.61 8.25 -23.90
C ASN A 244 13.47 7.41 -24.87
N SER A 245 12.84 6.57 -25.69
CA SER A 245 13.49 5.64 -26.61
C SER A 245 14.44 6.28 -27.63
N THR A 246 14.16 7.52 -28.04
CA THR A 246 14.97 8.32 -28.96
C THR A 246 16.21 8.93 -28.32
N HIS A 247 16.24 9.07 -26.99
CA HIS A 247 17.39 9.66 -26.27
C HIS A 247 18.37 8.61 -25.77
N PHE A 248 17.93 7.36 -25.65
CA PHE A 248 18.70 6.27 -25.06
C PHE A 248 18.98 5.14 -26.09
N HIS A 249 19.41 5.51 -27.30
CA HIS A 249 19.61 4.63 -28.46
C HIS A 249 20.45 3.35 -28.20
N TRP A 250 21.29 3.31 -27.15
CA TRP A 250 22.12 2.15 -26.79
C TRP A 250 21.52 1.23 -25.71
N LEU A 251 20.40 1.62 -25.08
CA LEU A 251 19.68 0.83 -24.08
C LEU A 251 18.57 -0.04 -24.69
N TYR A 252 18.31 0.15 -25.99
CA TYR A 252 17.36 -0.60 -26.80
C TYR A 252 17.89 -1.96 -27.29
N VAL A 253 18.66 -2.68 -26.47
CA VAL A 253 18.75 -4.15 -26.60
C VAL A 253 17.48 -4.75 -25.98
N THR A 254 16.37 -4.41 -26.62
CA THR A 254 14.95 -4.55 -26.26
C THR A 254 14.41 -5.94 -25.97
N PRO A 255 14.91 -7.06 -26.55
CA PRO A 255 14.22 -8.33 -26.36
C PRO A 255 14.57 -9.01 -25.03
N LEU A 256 15.77 -8.81 -24.46
CA LEU A 256 16.17 -9.55 -23.25
C LEU A 256 15.53 -8.98 -21.98
N PHE A 257 15.52 -7.64 -21.83
CA PHE A 257 14.85 -7.03 -20.70
C PHE A 257 13.33 -7.18 -20.79
N ALA A 258 12.70 -6.95 -21.95
CA ALA A 258 11.27 -7.17 -22.10
C ALA A 258 10.89 -8.65 -21.87
N LYS A 259 11.71 -9.61 -22.32
CA LYS A 259 11.50 -11.03 -22.02
C LYS A 259 11.67 -11.35 -20.53
N PHE A 260 12.69 -10.79 -19.86
CA PHE A 260 12.87 -10.95 -18.41
C PHE A 260 11.68 -10.35 -17.65
N PHE A 261 11.24 -9.16 -18.06
CA PHE A 261 10.12 -8.42 -17.51
C PHE A 261 8.79 -9.18 -17.64
N ILE A 262 8.46 -9.65 -18.85
CA ILE A 262 7.26 -10.45 -19.10
C ILE A 262 7.33 -11.75 -18.30
N LYS A 263 8.49 -12.43 -18.27
CA LYS A 263 8.66 -13.65 -17.47
C LYS A 263 8.44 -13.37 -15.99
N LEU A 264 8.99 -12.30 -15.44
CA LEU A 264 8.86 -11.94 -14.04
C LEU A 264 7.41 -11.55 -13.69
N HIS A 265 6.71 -10.80 -14.55
CA HIS A 265 5.28 -10.51 -14.40
C HIS A 265 4.42 -11.76 -14.46
N MET A 266 4.66 -12.64 -15.44
CA MET A 266 3.92 -13.89 -15.56
C MET A 266 4.18 -14.80 -14.37
N SER A 267 5.42 -14.88 -13.87
CA SER A 267 5.75 -15.63 -12.66
C SER A 267 5.06 -15.08 -11.41
N LEU A 268 5.02 -13.75 -11.25
CA LEU A 268 4.30 -13.11 -10.15
C LEU A 268 2.79 -13.26 -10.27
N ALA A 269 2.22 -13.10 -11.47
CA ALA A 269 0.79 -13.30 -11.71
C ALA A 269 0.37 -14.75 -11.45
N ILE A 270 1.19 -15.73 -11.86
CA ILE A 270 0.97 -17.15 -11.57
C ILE A 270 1.12 -17.41 -10.06
N ALA A 271 2.15 -16.87 -9.40
CA ALA A 271 2.32 -17.03 -7.96
C ALA A 271 1.14 -16.42 -7.18
N GLN A 272 0.66 -15.25 -7.61
CA GLN A 272 -0.48 -14.57 -7.03
C GLN A 272 -1.79 -15.32 -7.31
N SER A 273 -1.97 -15.88 -8.52
CA SER A 273 -3.14 -16.72 -8.82
C SER A 273 -3.13 -17.98 -7.97
N ILE A 274 -1.99 -18.65 -7.81
CA ILE A 274 -1.83 -19.83 -6.94
C ILE A 274 -2.15 -19.46 -5.48
N LEU A 275 -1.63 -18.33 -4.97
CA LEU A 275 -1.96 -17.83 -3.64
C LEU A 275 -3.45 -17.51 -3.47
N MET A 276 -4.09 -16.91 -4.47
CA MET A 276 -5.53 -16.64 -4.46
C MET A 276 -6.35 -17.93 -4.49
N THR A 277 -6.00 -18.90 -5.34
CA THR A 277 -6.68 -20.20 -5.42
C THR A 277 -6.50 -21.00 -4.13
N LEU A 278 -5.30 -21.00 -3.54
CA LEU A 278 -5.05 -21.64 -2.25
C LEU A 278 -5.88 -20.99 -1.13
N ASN A 279 -5.99 -19.65 -1.13
CA ASN A 279 -6.83 -18.94 -0.16
C ASN A 279 -8.32 -19.26 -0.34
N GLU A 280 -8.81 -19.39 -1.58
CA GLU A 280 -10.20 -19.80 -1.84
C GLU A 280 -10.46 -21.25 -1.40
N GLU A 281 -9.55 -22.19 -1.69
CA GLU A 281 -9.71 -23.60 -1.27
C GLU A 281 -9.65 -23.78 0.25
N VAL A 282 -8.79 -23.03 0.95
CA VAL A 282 -8.75 -23.01 2.42
C VAL A 282 -10.00 -22.34 3.00
N GLY A 283 -10.48 -21.28 2.36
CA GLY A 283 -11.71 -20.58 2.74
C GLY A 283 -13.00 -21.40 2.55
N VAL A 284 -13.02 -22.36 1.63
CA VAL A 284 -14.16 -23.28 1.41
C VAL A 284 -14.14 -24.47 2.40
N ARG A 285 -12.98 -24.81 2.96
CA ARG A 285 -12.82 -25.93 3.92
C ARG A 285 -13.04 -25.53 5.39
N ASN A 286 -13.13 -24.24 5.69
CA ASN A 286 -13.39 -23.67 7.02
C ASN A 286 -14.78 -23.03 7.08
#